data_AF-A0A843WKR7-F1
#
_entry.id   AF-A0A843WKR7-F1
#
_cell.length_a   1.000
_cell.length_b   1.000
_cell.length_c   1.000
_cell.angle_alpha   90.00
_cell.angle_beta   90.00
_cell.angle_gamma   90.00
#
_symmetry.space_group_name_H-M   'P 1'
#
loop_
_entity.id
_entity.type
_entity.pdbx_description
1 polymer ?
#
loop_
_entity_poly.entity_id
_entity_poly.type
_entity_poly.pdbx_seq_one_letter_code
_entity_poly.pdbx_strand_id
1 'polypeptide(L)'
;MLWEIWKLRCAKHYDSKVKSLNSIISDIKFAINVAIQGTIFKKECTQQHLSILMHYGFKPMVKMKMPKLVRWTPPRFGFSLNVDGASKGNPGPCGGGGCIRDYKGNIYLGFAFFYGQGNSLVAEVLALCDGLRLAEHYGIPISSVFSDSLVLVQSFTSNRCPSWKCTWWWREAGSIVSKSPTHLLHAYRETNRVADALATYGLLFIGRLQKKSDDSDDELPHNNADEVYYRFDTLNNSILLRLVT
;
A
#
# COMPACT_ATOMS: atom_id res chain seq x y z
N MET A 1 16.81 -1.55 -31.77
CA MET A 1 17.84 -0.78 -32.52
C MET A 1 19.12 -1.59 -32.67
N LEU A 2 19.82 -1.94 -31.58
CA LEU A 2 21.05 -2.75 -31.62
C LEU A 2 20.88 -4.09 -32.36
N TRP A 3 19.70 -4.71 -32.20
CA TRP A 3 19.33 -5.94 -32.93
C TRP A 3 19.28 -5.79 -34.46
N GLU A 4 18.75 -4.66 -34.98
CA GLU A 4 18.72 -4.41 -36.43
C GLU A 4 20.12 -4.13 -36.97
N ILE A 5 20.92 -3.37 -36.22
CA ILE A 5 22.32 -3.09 -36.56
C ILE A 5 23.14 -4.39 -36.60
N TRP A 6 22.91 -5.29 -35.64
CA TRP A 6 23.54 -6.60 -35.61
C TRP A 6 23.14 -7.47 -36.81
N LYS A 7 21.84 -7.56 -37.14
CA LYS A 7 21.36 -8.29 -38.33
C LYS A 7 21.99 -7.77 -39.63
N LEU A 8 22.14 -6.46 -39.76
CA LEU A 8 22.78 -5.83 -40.93
C LEU A 8 24.26 -6.18 -41.03
N ARG A 9 24.98 -6.20 -39.90
CA ARG A 9 26.39 -6.63 -39.85
C ARG A 9 26.54 -8.10 -40.23
N CYS A 10 25.66 -8.97 -39.72
CA CYS A 10 25.67 -10.40 -40.06
C CYS A 10 25.36 -10.64 -41.55
N ALA A 11 24.33 -9.99 -42.09
CA ALA A 11 23.96 -10.12 -43.52
C ALA A 11 25.08 -9.63 -44.46
N LYS A 12 25.81 -8.58 -44.08
CA LYS A 12 26.99 -8.12 -44.83
C LYS A 12 28.14 -9.13 -44.76
N HIS A 13 28.36 -9.75 -43.62
CA HIS A 13 29.51 -10.63 -43.39
C HIS A 13 29.31 -12.04 -43.94
N TYR A 14 28.10 -12.60 -43.85
CA TYR A 14 27.81 -13.99 -44.22
C TYR A 14 27.05 -14.13 -45.55
N ASP A 15 26.18 -13.18 -45.90
CA ASP A 15 25.32 -13.28 -47.09
C ASP A 15 25.77 -12.39 -48.25
N SER A 16 26.84 -11.60 -48.09
CA SER A 16 27.29 -10.55 -49.02
C SER A 16 26.22 -9.51 -49.39
N LYS A 17 25.15 -9.39 -48.58
CA LYS A 17 24.05 -8.46 -48.83
C LYS A 17 24.36 -7.10 -48.22
N VAL A 18 24.32 -6.05 -49.04
CA VAL A 18 24.49 -4.66 -48.59
C VAL A 18 23.18 -3.91 -48.80
N LYS A 19 22.59 -3.40 -47.71
CA LYS A 19 21.41 -2.54 -47.77
C LYS A 19 21.83 -1.07 -47.83
N SER A 20 21.04 -0.26 -48.54
CA SER A 20 21.20 1.19 -48.52
C SER A 20 20.84 1.76 -47.14
N LEU A 21 21.41 2.92 -46.80
CA LEU A 21 21.12 3.63 -45.56
C LEU A 21 19.61 3.86 -45.36
N ASN A 22 18.90 4.22 -46.44
CA ASN A 22 17.45 4.45 -46.40
C ASN A 22 16.67 3.17 -46.06
N SER A 23 17.08 2.02 -46.60
CA SER A 23 16.47 0.73 -46.26
C SER A 23 16.71 0.37 -44.78
N ILE A 24 17.92 0.64 -44.26
CA ILE A 24 18.27 0.43 -42.86
C ILE A 24 17.41 1.29 -41.93
N ILE A 25 17.27 2.59 -42.25
CA ILE A 25 16.44 3.52 -41.48
C ILE A 25 14.97 3.06 -41.50
N SER A 26 14.47 2.59 -42.65
CA SER A 26 13.11 2.07 -42.78
C SER A 26 12.88 0.84 -41.90
N ASP A 27 13.80 -0.12 -41.91
CA ASP A 27 13.72 -1.35 -41.09
C ASP A 27 13.73 -1.03 -39.59
N ILE A 28 14.57 -0.08 -39.16
CA ILE A 28 14.62 0.38 -37.76
C ILE A 28 13.31 1.05 -37.37
N LYS A 29 12.78 1.96 -38.22
CA LYS A 29 11.48 2.61 -37.98
C LYS A 29 10.34 1.59 -37.90
N PHE A 30 10.36 0.58 -38.78
CA PHE A 30 9.37 -0.50 -38.78
C PHE A 30 9.43 -1.31 -37.48
N ALA A 31 10.62 -1.75 -37.06
CA ALA A 31 10.80 -2.50 -35.82
C ALA A 31 10.33 -1.71 -34.57
N ILE A 32 10.60 -0.39 -34.53
CA ILE A 32 10.13 0.49 -33.46
C ILE A 32 8.60 0.59 -33.48
N ASN A 33 7.99 0.80 -34.66
CA ASN A 33 6.53 0.86 -34.79
C ASN A 33 5.85 -0.44 -34.36
N VAL A 34 6.39 -1.60 -34.73
CA VAL A 34 5.88 -2.91 -34.28
C VAL A 34 5.98 -3.04 -32.76
N ALA A 35 7.10 -2.62 -32.17
CA ALA A 35 7.28 -2.68 -30.72
C ALA A 35 6.29 -1.74 -29.98
N ILE A 36 6.06 -0.53 -30.51
CA ILE A 36 5.11 0.45 -29.97
C ILE A 36 3.66 -0.07 -30.00
N GLN A 37 3.26 -0.73 -31.10
CA GLN A 37 1.93 -1.33 -31.24
C GLN A 37 1.77 -2.62 -30.42
N GLY A 38 2.88 -3.33 -30.21
CA GLY A 38 2.94 -4.54 -29.41
C GLY A 38 2.81 -4.31 -27.89
N THR A 39 2.79 -5.41 -27.14
CA THR A 39 2.75 -5.40 -25.67
C THR A 39 4.09 -5.05 -25.03
N ILE A 40 5.17 -5.03 -25.82
CA ILE A 40 6.56 -4.85 -25.35
C ILE A 40 6.74 -3.52 -24.62
N PHE A 41 6.12 -2.43 -25.09
CA PHE A 41 6.20 -1.12 -24.45
C PHE A 41 5.17 -0.89 -23.33
N LYS A 42 4.15 -1.74 -23.16
CA LYS A 42 3.07 -1.47 -22.20
C LYS A 42 3.49 -1.58 -20.73
N LYS A 43 4.58 -2.29 -20.44
CA LYS A 43 4.98 -2.60 -19.05
C LYS A 43 5.88 -1.55 -18.40
N GLU A 44 6.67 -0.80 -19.19
CA GLU A 44 7.76 0.09 -18.67
C GLU A 44 7.91 1.42 -19.45
N CYS A 45 6.90 1.87 -20.19
CA CYS A 45 6.98 3.14 -20.90
C CYS A 45 6.74 4.34 -19.97
N THR A 46 7.76 5.17 -19.76
CA THR A 46 7.71 6.40 -18.97
C THR A 46 7.35 7.61 -19.85
N GLN A 47 7.05 8.75 -19.23
CA GLN A 47 6.84 10.02 -19.96
C GLN A 47 8.05 10.41 -20.82
N GLN A 48 9.26 10.17 -20.30
CA GLN A 48 10.49 10.45 -21.02
C GLN A 48 10.60 9.59 -22.28
N HIS A 49 10.31 8.28 -22.18
CA HIS A 49 10.29 7.39 -23.35
C HIS A 49 9.33 7.88 -24.44
N LEU A 50 8.13 8.34 -24.05
CA LEU A 50 7.16 8.90 -24.99
C LEU A 50 7.63 10.20 -25.64
N SER A 51 8.22 11.11 -24.87
CA SER A 51 8.74 12.38 -25.38
C SER A 51 9.82 12.16 -26.45
N ILE A 52 10.69 11.17 -26.24
CA ILE A 52 11.73 10.77 -27.21
C ILE A 52 11.06 10.20 -28.47
N LEU A 53 10.10 9.28 -28.32
CA LEU A 53 9.41 8.68 -29.47
C LEU A 53 8.68 9.73 -30.31
N MET A 54 7.97 10.66 -29.67
CA MET A 54 7.28 11.76 -30.35
C MET A 54 8.26 12.70 -31.06
N HIS A 55 9.40 13.02 -30.44
CA HIS A 55 10.46 13.85 -31.03
C HIS A 55 10.98 13.25 -32.35
N TYR A 56 11.12 11.92 -32.42
CA TYR A 56 11.52 11.21 -33.64
C TYR A 56 10.36 10.87 -34.60
N GLY A 57 9.16 11.42 -34.37
CA GLY A 57 8.01 11.30 -35.27
C GLY A 57 7.20 10.01 -35.13
N PHE A 58 7.41 9.23 -34.07
CA PHE A 58 6.60 8.05 -33.76
C PHE A 58 5.31 8.46 -33.03
N LYS A 59 4.21 7.74 -33.29
CA LYS A 59 2.89 7.99 -32.67
C LYS A 59 2.46 6.83 -31.78
N PRO A 60 2.96 6.75 -30.54
CA PRO A 60 2.61 5.66 -29.64
C PRO A 60 1.15 5.71 -29.20
N MET A 61 0.41 4.61 -29.41
CA MET A 61 -0.97 4.43 -28.92
C MET A 61 -0.98 3.99 -27.44
N VAL A 62 -0.29 4.71 -26.57
CA VAL A 62 -0.28 4.42 -25.14
C VAL A 62 -1.38 5.25 -24.48
N LYS A 63 -2.41 4.58 -23.94
CA LYS A 63 -3.37 5.23 -23.03
C LYS A 63 -2.65 5.52 -21.71
N MET A 64 -2.11 6.72 -21.58
CA MET A 64 -1.58 7.16 -20.30
C MET A 64 -2.71 7.38 -19.31
N LYS A 65 -2.56 6.85 -18.10
CA LYS A 65 -3.34 7.32 -16.97
C LYS A 65 -2.76 8.67 -16.55
N MET A 66 -3.54 9.72 -16.67
CA MET A 66 -3.14 11.03 -16.15
C MET A 66 -2.95 10.94 -14.64
N PRO A 67 -1.88 11.53 -14.08
CA PRO A 67 -1.71 11.58 -12.64
C PRO A 67 -2.90 12.32 -12.04
N LYS A 68 -3.57 11.66 -11.08
CA LYS A 68 -4.69 12.26 -10.36
C LYS A 68 -4.13 12.88 -9.09
N LEU A 69 -4.37 14.17 -8.89
CA LEU A 69 -4.08 14.80 -7.60
C LEU A 69 -5.04 14.20 -6.56
N VAL A 70 -4.48 13.60 -5.52
CA VAL A 70 -5.23 12.98 -4.43
C VAL A 70 -4.86 13.66 -3.13
N ARG A 71 -5.86 13.95 -2.31
CA ARG A 71 -5.70 14.55 -0.98
C ARG A 71 -6.63 13.84 -0.01
N TRP A 72 -6.13 13.55 1.18
CA TRP A 72 -6.98 13.05 2.26
C TRP A 72 -7.90 14.18 2.75
N THR A 73 -9.18 13.88 2.91
CA THR A 73 -10.19 14.83 3.42
C THR A 73 -10.84 14.26 4.68
N PRO A 74 -10.91 15.05 5.77
CA PRO A 74 -11.57 14.59 6.99
C PRO A 74 -13.07 14.37 6.76
N PRO A 75 -13.71 13.51 7.58
CA PRO A 75 -15.15 13.32 7.54
C PRO A 75 -15.88 14.60 7.99
N ARG A 76 -17.11 14.81 7.51
CA ARG A 76 -17.93 15.98 7.89
C ARG A 76 -18.29 15.99 9.39
N PHE A 77 -18.40 14.81 9.99
CA PHE A 77 -18.74 14.61 11.40
C PHE A 77 -18.17 13.27 11.89
N GLY A 78 -18.09 13.13 13.22
CA GLY A 78 -17.57 11.93 13.86
C GLY A 78 -16.07 11.73 13.63
N PHE A 79 -15.63 10.48 13.72
CA PHE A 79 -14.24 10.10 13.56
C PHE A 79 -14.03 9.22 12.33
N SER A 80 -12.84 9.33 11.74
CA SER A 80 -12.40 8.45 10.65
C SER A 80 -11.33 7.50 11.12
N LEU A 81 -11.41 6.24 10.70
CA LEU A 81 -10.41 5.21 11.00
C LEU A 81 -9.66 4.86 9.71
N ASN A 82 -8.37 5.16 9.65
CA ASN A 82 -7.48 4.71 8.58
C ASN A 82 -6.75 3.44 9.04
N VAL A 83 -6.75 2.39 8.23
CA VAL A 83 -6.06 1.11 8.53
C VAL A 83 -5.22 0.63 7.35
N ASP A 84 -4.19 -0.15 7.66
CA ASP A 84 -3.31 -0.80 6.69
C ASP A 84 -2.69 -2.08 7.30
N GLY A 85 -2.36 -3.04 6.45
CA GLY A 85 -1.71 -4.30 6.80
C GLY A 85 -0.41 -4.52 6.02
N ALA A 86 0.68 -4.80 6.73
CA ALA A 86 2.00 -5.05 6.15
C ALA A 86 2.40 -6.52 6.31
N SER A 87 3.04 -7.10 5.29
CA SER A 87 3.59 -8.47 5.35
C SER A 87 4.88 -8.60 4.54
N LYS A 88 5.84 -9.37 5.07
CA LYS A 88 7.08 -9.78 4.38
C LYS A 88 6.97 -11.22 3.89
N GLY A 89 6.18 -11.45 2.85
CA GLY A 89 6.01 -12.77 2.22
C GLY A 89 4.54 -13.12 1.98
N ASN A 90 4.28 -14.36 1.58
CA ASN A 90 2.93 -14.89 1.41
C ASN A 90 2.91 -16.42 1.56
N PRO A 91 2.85 -16.95 2.80
CA PRO A 91 2.86 -16.23 4.09
C PRO A 91 4.26 -15.78 4.50
N GLY A 92 4.32 -14.82 5.42
CA GLY A 92 5.53 -14.34 6.08
C GLY A 92 5.19 -13.48 7.30
N PRO A 93 6.19 -12.91 8.01
CA PRO A 93 5.93 -12.01 9.13
C PRO A 93 4.96 -10.90 8.71
N CYS A 94 3.94 -10.62 9.52
CA CYS A 94 2.97 -9.58 9.24
C CYS A 94 2.63 -8.75 10.49
N GLY A 95 2.18 -7.53 10.24
CA GLY A 95 1.69 -6.60 11.24
C GLY A 95 0.68 -5.66 10.61
N GLY A 96 0.02 -4.86 11.43
CA GLY A 96 -0.97 -3.90 10.98
C GLY A 96 -0.95 -2.66 11.82
N GLY A 97 -1.59 -1.62 11.32
CA GLY A 97 -1.61 -0.34 12.00
C GLY A 97 -2.68 0.57 11.43
N GLY A 98 -2.90 1.66 12.14
CA GLY A 98 -3.94 2.59 11.77
C GLY A 98 -4.02 3.79 12.69
N CYS A 99 -4.84 4.75 12.30
CA CYS A 99 -5.11 5.92 13.12
C CYS A 99 -6.57 6.33 13.04
N ILE A 100 -7.08 6.81 14.17
CA ILE A 100 -8.39 7.43 14.30
C ILE A 100 -8.17 8.94 14.28
N ARG A 101 -8.92 9.65 13.43
CA ARG A 101 -8.85 11.09 13.26
C ARG A 101 -10.20 11.75 13.48
N ASP A 102 -10.19 12.94 14.07
CA ASP A 102 -11.40 13.76 14.23
C ASP A 102 -11.82 14.42 12.89
N TYR A 103 -12.94 15.16 12.93
CA TYR A 103 -13.47 15.92 11.79
C TYR A 103 -12.59 17.09 11.35
N LYS A 104 -11.58 17.49 12.14
CA LYS A 104 -10.58 18.49 11.78
C LYS A 104 -9.33 17.86 11.13
N GLY A 105 -9.23 16.54 11.19
CA GLY A 105 -8.09 15.77 10.69
C GLY A 105 -6.98 15.54 11.71
N ASN A 106 -7.18 15.93 12.97
CA ASN A 106 -6.22 15.65 14.03
C ASN A 106 -6.25 14.16 14.37
N ILE A 107 -5.07 13.58 14.60
CA ILE A 107 -4.96 12.19 15.05
C ILE A 107 -5.34 12.14 16.52
N TYR A 108 -6.42 11.41 16.82
CA TYR A 108 -6.89 11.17 18.18
C TYR A 108 -6.23 9.92 18.79
N LEU A 109 -6.07 8.87 17.98
CA LEU A 109 -5.44 7.61 18.38
C LEU A 109 -4.66 7.02 17.21
N GLY A 110 -3.48 6.49 17.46
CA GLY A 110 -2.70 5.66 16.54
C GLY A 110 -2.44 4.29 17.15
N PHE A 111 -2.34 3.25 16.32
CA PHE A 111 -2.03 1.91 16.78
C PHE A 111 -1.14 1.15 15.80
N ALA A 112 -0.34 0.24 16.34
CA ALA A 112 0.46 -0.71 15.57
C ALA A 112 0.52 -2.05 16.31
N PHE A 113 0.34 -3.14 15.58
CA PHE A 113 0.31 -4.51 16.10
C PHE A 113 1.19 -5.42 15.24
N PHE A 114 1.86 -6.37 15.90
CA PHE A 114 2.46 -7.51 15.24
C PHE A 114 1.50 -8.71 15.24
N TYR A 115 1.34 -9.37 14.10
CA TYR A 115 0.35 -10.43 13.91
C TYR A 115 0.95 -11.82 13.70
N GLY A 116 2.27 -11.97 13.84
CA GLY A 116 2.93 -13.26 13.62
C GLY A 116 3.11 -13.52 12.14
N GLN A 117 2.69 -14.71 11.68
CA GLN A 117 2.83 -15.16 10.30
C GLN A 117 1.50 -15.06 9.57
N GLY A 118 1.48 -14.38 8.44
CA GLY A 118 0.29 -14.17 7.64
C GLY A 118 0.63 -13.64 6.26
N ASN A 119 -0.38 -13.25 5.50
CA ASN A 119 -0.20 -12.53 4.25
C ASN A 119 -0.78 -11.12 4.38
N SER A 120 -0.58 -10.29 3.36
CA SER A 120 -1.06 -8.91 3.35
C SER A 120 -2.57 -8.83 3.63
N LEU A 121 -3.37 -9.66 2.97
CA LEU A 121 -4.83 -9.66 3.14
C LEU A 121 -5.27 -10.01 4.57
N VAL A 122 -4.63 -10.99 5.20
CA VAL A 122 -4.91 -11.33 6.61
C VAL A 122 -4.53 -10.16 7.52
N ALA A 123 -3.38 -9.51 7.27
CA ALA A 123 -2.94 -8.35 8.05
C ALA A 123 -3.91 -7.16 7.94
N GLU A 124 -4.45 -6.91 6.75
CA GLU A 124 -5.45 -5.86 6.49
C GLU A 124 -6.74 -6.10 7.27
N VAL A 125 -7.24 -7.34 7.29
CA VAL A 125 -8.46 -7.70 8.03
C VAL A 125 -8.24 -7.58 9.54
N LEU A 126 -7.07 -7.99 10.03
CA LEU A 126 -6.68 -7.86 11.44
C LEU A 126 -6.59 -6.39 11.85
N ALA A 127 -5.89 -5.56 11.06
CA ALA A 127 -5.75 -4.13 11.32
C ALA A 127 -7.11 -3.41 11.37
N LEU A 128 -8.03 -3.78 10.47
CA LEU A 128 -9.40 -3.30 10.51
C LEU A 128 -10.11 -3.70 11.81
N CYS A 129 -10.05 -4.97 12.17
CA CYS A 129 -10.71 -5.48 13.37
C CYS A 129 -10.19 -4.81 14.64
N ASP A 130 -8.87 -4.68 14.79
CA ASP A 130 -8.27 -4.03 15.97
C ASP A 130 -8.57 -2.54 16.02
N GLY A 131 -8.53 -1.83 14.88
CA GLY A 131 -8.93 -0.42 14.83
C GLY A 131 -10.38 -0.19 15.27
N LEU A 132 -11.29 -1.08 14.86
CA LEU A 132 -12.70 -1.04 15.26
C LEU A 132 -12.89 -1.38 16.74
N ARG A 133 -12.18 -2.39 17.26
CA ARG A 133 -12.19 -2.75 18.68
C ARG A 133 -11.69 -1.60 19.56
N LEU A 134 -10.60 -0.95 19.14
CA LEU A 134 -10.07 0.21 19.85
C LEU A 134 -11.08 1.36 19.87
N ALA A 135 -11.74 1.63 18.73
CA ALA A 135 -12.78 2.64 18.68
C ALA A 135 -13.95 2.32 19.64
N GLU A 136 -14.43 1.07 19.66
CA GLU A 136 -15.50 0.64 20.58
C GLU A 136 -15.06 0.74 22.05
N HIS A 137 -13.84 0.29 22.36
CA HIS A 137 -13.25 0.33 23.71
C HIS A 137 -13.15 1.77 24.27
N TYR A 138 -12.74 2.72 23.42
CA TYR A 138 -12.64 4.13 23.81
C TYR A 138 -13.93 4.92 23.62
N GLY A 139 -15.03 4.28 23.20
CA GLY A 139 -16.32 4.94 22.96
C GLY A 139 -16.27 5.96 21.82
N ILE A 140 -15.40 5.77 20.83
CA ILE A 140 -15.19 6.69 19.71
C ILE A 140 -16.13 6.31 18.56
N PRO A 141 -17.10 7.17 18.18
CA PRO A 141 -18.01 6.87 17.09
C PRO A 141 -17.32 7.05 15.73
N ILE A 142 -17.02 5.93 15.07
CA ILE A 142 -16.47 5.92 13.71
C ILE A 142 -17.60 6.18 12.71
N SER A 143 -17.42 7.17 11.85
CA SER A 143 -18.34 7.47 10.74
C SER A 143 -17.82 6.91 9.40
N SER A 144 -16.51 6.78 9.26
CA SER A 144 -15.89 6.26 8.03
C SER A 144 -14.60 5.51 8.33
N VAL A 145 -14.41 4.40 7.64
CA VAL A 145 -13.18 3.63 7.64
C VAL A 145 -12.52 3.73 6.27
N PHE A 146 -11.21 3.91 6.23
CA PHE A 146 -10.41 4.06 5.02
C PHE A 146 -9.33 2.99 4.97
N SER A 147 -9.28 2.25 3.87
CA SER A 147 -8.21 1.28 3.56
C SER A 147 -7.77 1.45 2.11
N ASP A 148 -6.48 1.30 1.83
CA ASP A 148 -5.95 1.28 0.47
C ASP A 148 -6.02 -0.12 -0.19
N SER A 149 -6.45 -1.14 0.57
CA SER A 149 -6.76 -2.46 0.03
C SER A 149 -8.12 -2.48 -0.64
N LEU A 150 -8.13 -2.37 -1.97
CA LEU A 150 -9.36 -2.49 -2.75
C LEU A 150 -10.04 -3.86 -2.55
N VAL A 151 -9.25 -4.91 -2.31
CA VAL A 151 -9.76 -6.27 -2.04
C VAL A 151 -10.54 -6.28 -0.73
N LEU A 152 -10.00 -5.70 0.35
CA LEU A 152 -10.69 -5.59 1.63
C LEU A 152 -12.03 -4.86 1.48
N VAL A 153 -12.00 -3.69 0.84
CA VAL A 153 -13.19 -2.84 0.64
C VAL A 153 -14.26 -3.59 -0.17
N GLN A 154 -13.90 -4.21 -1.30
CA GLN A 154 -14.84 -4.96 -2.14
C GLN A 154 -15.40 -6.21 -1.45
N SER A 155 -14.59 -6.89 -0.63
CA SER A 155 -15.04 -8.02 0.17
C SER A 155 -16.12 -7.61 1.17
N PHE A 156 -15.99 -6.43 1.78
CA PHE A 156 -16.98 -5.93 2.75
C PHE A 156 -18.27 -5.53 2.03
N THR A 157 -18.15 -4.80 0.92
CA THR A 157 -19.30 -4.41 0.09
C THR A 157 -20.07 -5.63 -0.42
N SER A 158 -19.36 -6.70 -0.79
CA SER A 158 -20.00 -7.94 -1.26
C SER A 158 -20.34 -8.93 -0.15
N ASN A 159 -20.09 -8.58 1.12
CA ASN A 159 -20.25 -9.44 2.29
C ASN A 159 -19.61 -10.83 2.12
N ARG A 160 -18.42 -10.89 1.50
CA ARG A 160 -17.67 -12.12 1.24
C ARG A 160 -16.31 -12.06 1.91
N CYS A 161 -16.13 -12.93 2.90
CA CYS A 161 -14.85 -13.08 3.59
C CYS A 161 -13.75 -13.41 2.57
N PRO A 162 -12.65 -12.64 2.54
CA PRO A 162 -11.62 -12.79 1.51
C PRO A 162 -10.72 -14.01 1.75
N SER A 163 -10.68 -14.55 2.97
CA SER A 163 -9.91 -15.75 3.29
C SER A 163 -10.48 -16.48 4.51
N TRP A 164 -10.53 -17.81 4.47
CA TRP A 164 -10.94 -18.62 5.62
C TRP A 164 -10.06 -18.37 6.86
N LYS A 165 -8.78 -18.01 6.65
CA LYS A 165 -7.79 -17.74 7.70
C LYS A 165 -8.14 -16.55 8.59
N CYS A 166 -8.92 -15.59 8.08
CA CYS A 166 -9.31 -14.38 8.81
C CYS A 166 -10.82 -14.32 9.13
N THR A 167 -11.54 -15.44 9.04
CA THR A 167 -13.02 -15.48 9.15
C THR A 167 -13.53 -14.96 10.49
N TRP A 168 -12.84 -15.27 11.59
CA TRP A 168 -13.24 -14.81 12.91
C TRP A 168 -13.17 -13.28 13.02
N TRP A 169 -12.01 -12.69 12.76
CA TRP A 169 -11.83 -11.24 12.73
C TRP A 169 -12.73 -10.53 11.71
N TRP A 170 -12.98 -11.17 10.56
CA TRP A 170 -13.92 -10.67 9.56
C TRP A 170 -15.34 -10.53 10.12
N ARG A 171 -15.87 -11.59 10.73
CA ARG A 171 -17.22 -11.60 11.32
C ARG A 171 -17.34 -10.59 12.44
N GLU A 172 -16.30 -10.46 13.25
CA GLU A 172 -16.28 -9.51 14.36
C GLU A 172 -16.25 -8.06 13.87
N ALA A 173 -15.37 -7.73 12.92
CA ALA A 173 -15.36 -6.42 12.28
C ALA A 173 -16.72 -6.09 11.64
N GLY A 174 -17.34 -7.07 10.95
CA GLY A 174 -18.69 -6.94 10.41
C GLY A 174 -19.75 -6.69 11.49
N SER A 175 -19.66 -7.36 12.63
CA SER A 175 -20.55 -7.13 13.77
C SER A 175 -20.42 -5.70 14.32
N ILE A 176 -19.19 -5.21 14.52
CA ILE A 176 -18.96 -3.84 15.02
C ILE A 176 -19.49 -2.80 14.02
N VAL A 177 -19.18 -2.97 12.73
CA VAL A 177 -19.68 -2.09 11.66
C VAL A 177 -21.21 -2.10 11.60
N SER A 178 -21.87 -3.24 11.82
CA SER A 178 -23.34 -3.32 11.78
C SER A 178 -24.05 -2.55 12.89
N LYS A 179 -23.36 -2.23 13.99
CA LYS A 179 -23.93 -1.48 15.13
C LYS A 179 -24.01 0.03 14.87
N SER A 180 -23.33 0.54 13.85
CA SER A 180 -23.21 1.98 13.56
C SER A 180 -23.30 2.28 12.07
N PRO A 181 -23.69 3.50 11.65
CA PRO A 181 -23.67 3.88 10.24
C PRO A 181 -22.23 4.15 9.76
N THR A 182 -21.37 3.14 9.82
CA THR A 182 -19.96 3.21 9.40
C THR A 182 -19.81 2.86 7.93
N HIS A 183 -19.13 3.70 7.15
CA HIS A 183 -18.82 3.44 5.75
C HIS A 183 -17.38 2.99 5.55
N LEU A 184 -17.15 1.82 4.96
CA LEU A 184 -15.81 1.40 4.54
C LEU A 184 -15.52 1.89 3.11
N LEU A 185 -14.49 2.71 2.96
CA LEU A 185 -14.15 3.42 1.74
C LEU A 185 -12.71 3.12 1.31
N HIS A 186 -12.49 3.11 0.00
CA HIS A 186 -11.15 2.97 -0.56
C HIS A 186 -10.38 4.29 -0.49
N ALA A 187 -9.16 4.25 0.03
CA ALA A 187 -8.20 5.35 0.02
C ALA A 187 -7.08 5.09 -0.98
N TYR A 188 -6.54 6.14 -1.59
CA TYR A 188 -5.29 6.02 -2.35
C TYR A 188 -4.13 5.83 -1.37
N ARG A 189 -3.11 5.04 -1.73
CA ARG A 189 -1.94 4.79 -0.88
C ARG A 189 -1.27 6.07 -0.43
N GLU A 190 -1.18 7.05 -1.33
CA GLU A 190 -0.60 8.36 -1.08
C GLU A 190 -1.35 9.13 0.03
N THR A 191 -2.63 8.81 0.25
CA THR A 191 -3.48 9.39 1.29
C THR A 191 -3.56 8.55 2.57
N ASN A 192 -3.05 7.31 2.56
CA ASN A 192 -3.09 6.37 3.69
C ASN A 192 -1.73 6.21 4.41
N ARG A 193 -0.74 7.07 4.13
CA ARG A 193 0.65 6.93 4.59
C ARG A 193 0.86 6.75 6.10
N VAL A 194 -0.02 7.32 6.93
CA VAL A 194 0.10 7.17 8.39
C VAL A 194 -0.22 5.75 8.81
N ALA A 195 -1.26 5.14 8.24
CA ALA A 195 -1.60 3.74 8.52
C ALA A 195 -0.51 2.80 7.98
N ASP A 196 -0.02 3.04 6.76
CA ASP A 196 1.11 2.29 6.16
C ASP A 196 2.37 2.31 7.02
N ALA A 197 2.75 3.50 7.52
CA ALA A 197 3.90 3.65 8.41
C ALA A 197 3.70 2.89 9.73
N LEU A 198 2.49 2.94 10.31
CA LEU A 198 2.17 2.22 11.55
C LEU A 198 2.11 0.70 11.33
N ALA A 199 1.58 0.23 10.19
CA ALA A 199 1.56 -1.18 9.83
C ALA A 199 2.98 -1.72 9.62
N THR A 200 3.81 -0.96 8.91
CA THR A 200 5.25 -1.24 8.77
C THR A 200 5.94 -1.28 10.13
N TYR A 201 5.62 -0.33 11.01
CA TYR A 201 6.15 -0.33 12.36
C TYR A 201 5.76 -1.60 13.13
N GLY A 202 4.47 -1.98 13.13
CA GLY A 202 3.96 -3.20 13.77
C GLY A 202 4.66 -4.47 13.25
N LEU A 203 4.84 -4.56 11.93
CA LEU A 203 5.58 -5.64 11.27
C LEU A 203 7.05 -5.73 11.72
N LEU A 204 7.72 -4.59 11.91
CA LEU A 204 9.15 -4.54 12.24
C LEU A 204 9.44 -4.69 13.74
N PHE A 205 8.44 -4.50 14.61
CA PHE A 205 8.62 -4.36 16.04
C PHE A 205 9.26 -5.60 16.72
N ILE A 206 8.89 -6.83 16.31
CA ILE A 206 9.51 -8.04 16.87
C ILE A 206 10.98 -8.21 16.45
N GLY A 207 11.36 -7.76 15.25
CA GLY A 207 12.76 -7.78 14.83
C GLY A 207 13.67 -6.88 15.68
N ARG A 208 13.10 -5.92 16.43
CA ARG A 208 13.83 -5.07 17.37
C ARG A 208 13.84 -5.63 18.80
N LEU A 209 12.76 -6.28 19.24
CA LEU A 209 12.72 -6.94 20.55
C LEU A 209 13.61 -8.18 20.62
N GLN A 210 13.64 -9.01 19.56
CA GLN A 210 14.55 -10.16 19.48
C GLN A 210 16.04 -9.76 19.48
N LYS A 211 16.35 -8.50 19.12
CA LYS A 211 17.70 -7.98 19.10
C LYS A 211 18.11 -7.32 20.42
N LYS A 212 17.14 -7.01 21.30
CA LYS A 212 17.35 -6.34 22.59
C LYS A 212 17.37 -7.34 23.76
N SER A 213 16.85 -8.55 23.59
CA SER A 213 16.98 -9.62 24.59
C SER A 213 18.41 -10.14 24.79
N ASP A 214 19.36 -9.73 23.94
CA ASP A 214 20.77 -10.06 24.10
C ASP A 214 21.56 -8.98 24.87
N ASP A 215 20.97 -7.81 25.18
CA ASP A 215 21.64 -6.71 25.88
C ASP A 215 20.72 -6.06 26.97
N SER A 216 20.92 -6.52 28.21
CA SER A 216 20.60 -6.02 29.57
C SER A 216 19.46 -5.02 29.90
N ASP A 217 18.93 -5.24 31.12
CA ASP A 217 17.88 -4.55 31.88
C ASP A 217 17.99 -3.01 31.98
N ASP A 218 16.85 -2.30 31.89
CA ASP A 218 16.67 -0.96 32.47
C ASP A 218 15.17 -0.63 32.71
N GLU A 219 14.90 0.00 33.86
CA GLU A 219 13.59 0.29 34.46
C GLU A 219 12.75 1.36 33.73
N LEU A 220 11.42 1.32 33.92
CA LEU A 220 10.41 2.23 33.36
C LEU A 220 10.30 3.54 34.18
N PRO A 221 10.32 4.74 33.56
CA PRO A 221 10.16 6.01 34.29
C PRO A 221 8.69 6.41 34.52
N HIS A 222 8.48 7.16 35.60
CA HIS A 222 7.22 7.59 36.20
C HIS A 222 6.42 8.64 35.38
N ASN A 223 5.09 8.57 35.55
CA ASN A 223 4.02 9.43 35.01
C ASN A 223 4.22 10.95 35.23
N ASN A 224 4.06 11.74 34.16
CA ASN A 224 3.63 13.14 34.21
C ASN A 224 2.56 13.42 33.12
N ALA A 225 1.59 14.27 33.45
CA ALA A 225 0.29 14.36 32.77
C ALA A 225 0.24 15.25 31.51
N ASP A 226 1.37 15.74 30.99
CA ASP A 226 1.44 16.65 29.83
C ASP A 226 2.23 16.09 28.65
N GLU A 227 2.46 14.77 28.59
CA GLU A 227 3.23 14.13 27.52
C GLU A 227 2.39 13.18 26.65
N VAL A 228 2.81 13.05 25.38
CA VAL A 228 2.40 11.95 24.50
C VAL A 228 2.77 10.63 25.17
N TYR A 229 1.80 9.96 25.80
CA TYR A 229 2.09 8.71 26.49
C TYR A 229 1.97 7.52 25.53
N TYR A 230 3.07 6.78 25.44
CA TYR A 230 3.13 5.47 24.80
C TYR A 230 2.65 4.43 25.80
N ARG A 231 1.49 3.80 25.56
CA ARG A 231 1.12 2.61 26.34
C ARG A 231 1.61 1.39 25.58
N PHE A 232 2.71 0.81 26.07
CA PHE A 232 3.20 -0.49 25.64
C PHE A 232 2.41 -1.58 26.36
N ASP A 233 1.71 -2.41 25.61
CA ASP A 233 1.12 -3.63 26.14
C ASP A 233 1.98 -4.80 25.70
N THR A 234 2.92 -5.19 26.55
CA THR A 234 3.84 -6.32 26.33
C THR A 234 3.11 -7.65 26.26
N LEU A 235 1.90 -7.77 26.83
CA LEU A 235 1.10 -8.99 26.75
C LEU A 235 0.46 -9.19 25.37
N ASN A 236 0.23 -8.10 24.63
CA ASN A 236 -0.48 -8.11 23.34
C ASN A 236 0.39 -7.72 22.12
N ASN A 237 1.72 -7.56 22.30
CA ASN A 237 2.65 -7.13 21.24
C ASN A 237 2.16 -5.87 20.48
N SER A 238 1.64 -4.89 21.22
CA SER A 238 1.01 -3.70 20.65
C SER A 238 1.56 -2.39 21.17
N ILE A 239 1.43 -1.36 20.34
CA ILE A 239 1.66 0.03 20.74
C ILE A 239 0.39 0.82 20.49
N LEU A 240 -0.07 1.51 21.54
CA LEU A 240 -1.10 2.53 21.45
C LEU A 240 -0.47 3.91 21.61
N LEU A 241 -0.71 4.76 20.63
CA LEU A 241 -0.30 6.16 20.61
C LEU A 241 -1.55 7.01 20.83
N ARG A 242 -1.69 7.60 22.02
CA ARG A 242 -2.74 8.60 22.25
C ARG A 242 -2.09 9.98 22.23
N LEU A 243 -2.39 10.77 21.20
CA LEU A 243 -2.00 12.16 21.15
C LEU A 243 -3.09 12.96 21.85
N VAL A 244 -2.86 13.31 23.11
CA VAL A 244 -3.70 14.30 23.80
C VAL A 244 -3.12 15.66 23.45
N THR A 245 -3.91 16.51 22.78
CA THR A 245 -3.62 17.93 22.59
C THR A 245 -4.45 18.76 23.54
#